data_AF-A0A8J4K7U3-F1
#
_entry.id   AF-A0A8J4K7U3-F1
#
_cell.length_a   1.000
_cell.length_b   1.000
_cell.length_c   1.000
_cell.angle_alpha   90.00
_cell.angle_beta   90.00
_cell.angle_gamma   90.00
#
_symmetry.space_group_name_H-M   'P 1'
#
loop_
_entity.id
_entity.type
_entity.pdbx_description
1 polymer ?
#
loop_
_entity_poly.entity_id
_entity_poly.type
_entity_poly.pdbx_seq_one_letter_code
_entity_poly.pdbx_strand_id
1 'polypeptide(L)' 'SYEGFVPQYNYQFGETFGKTTYRLLTDPGVRKSPRPLLAPLHKEKFVEDFSGTKH' A
#
# COMPACT_ATOMS: atom_id res chain seq x y z
N SER A 1 11.71 -32.20 -27.97
CA SER A 1 10.63 -31.64 -27.14
C SER A 1 11.30 -30.89 -26.00
N TYR A 2 11.14 -29.57 -25.91
CA TYR A 2 11.64 -28.77 -24.79
C TYR A 2 10.44 -28.50 -23.88
N GLU A 3 10.29 -29.31 -22.83
CA GLU A 3 9.36 -29.01 -21.74
C GLU A 3 9.90 -27.78 -21.02
N GLY A 4 9.40 -26.61 -21.41
CA GLY A 4 9.87 -25.33 -20.94
C GLY A 4 9.83 -25.24 -19.41
N PHE A 5 10.97 -24.93 -18.82
CA PHE A 5 11.06 -24.52 -17.42
C PHE A 5 10.22 -23.26 -17.20
N VAL A 6 9.22 -23.33 -16.31
CA VAL A 6 8.40 -22.19 -15.89
C VAL A 6 8.91 -21.70 -14.52
N PRO A 7 9.90 -20.78 -14.48
CA PRO A 7 10.54 -20.34 -13.24
C PRO A 7 9.60 -19.66 -12.24
N GLN A 8 8.44 -19.17 -12.72
CA GLN A 8 7.57 -18.28 -11.95
C GLN A 8 6.53 -19.01 -11.08
N TYR A 9 6.37 -20.33 -11.24
CA TYR A 9 5.30 -21.05 -10.53
C TYR A 9 5.61 -21.34 -9.06
N ASN A 10 6.89 -21.26 -8.65
CA ASN A 10 7.33 -21.77 -7.35
C ASN A 10 7.57 -20.71 -6.27
N TYR A 11 7.23 -19.43 -6.50
CA TYR A 11 7.54 -18.34 -5.55
C TYR A 11 6.36 -17.45 -5.18
N GLN A 12 5.13 -17.98 -5.20
CA GLN A 12 3.99 -17.30 -4.59
C GLN A 12 3.75 -17.85 -3.17
N PHE A 13 4.71 -17.66 -2.28
CA PHE A 13 4.52 -17.95 -0.86
C PHE A 13 3.89 -16.77 -0.16
N GLY A 14 2.77 -17.02 0.53
CA GLY A 14 2.08 -16.03 1.36
C GLY A 14 1.05 -15.19 0.62
N GLU A 15 0.47 -14.24 1.35
CA GLU A 15 -0.51 -13.30 0.83
C GLU A 15 0.19 -12.20 0.02
N THR A 16 -0.42 -11.80 -1.10
CA THR A 16 0.10 -10.67 -1.87
C THR A 16 0.15 -9.41 -1.02
N PHE A 17 1.05 -8.48 -1.33
CA PHE A 17 1.10 -7.18 -0.66
C PHE A 17 -0.28 -6.51 -0.61
N GLY A 18 -1.05 -6.58 -1.69
CA GLY A 18 -2.42 -6.06 -1.75
C GLY A 18 -3.37 -6.73 -0.74
N LYS A 19 -3.37 -8.06 -0.64
CA LYS A 19 -4.22 -8.78 0.33
C LYS A 19 -3.80 -8.51 1.77
N THR A 20 -2.50 -8.49 2.05
CA THR A 20 -1.95 -8.23 3.39
C THR A 20 -2.28 -6.81 3.87
N THR A 21 -2.02 -5.81 3.02
CA THR A 21 -2.33 -4.41 3.34
C THR A 21 -3.83 -4.16 3.46
N TYR A 22 -4.66 -4.77 2.60
CA TYR A 22 -6.11 -4.67 2.68
C TYR A 22 -6.65 -5.17 4.03
N ARG A 23 -6.18 -6.32 4.52
CA ARG A 23 -6.61 -6.86 5.83
C ARG A 23 -6.25 -5.90 6.96
N LEU A 24 -5.02 -5.38 6.98
CA LEU A 24 -4.59 -4.41 7.98
C LEU A 24 -5.43 -3.12 7.96
N LEU A 25 -5.77 -2.63 6.76
CA LEU A 25 -6.55 -1.41 6.57
C LEU A 25 -8.04 -1.60 6.90
N THR A 26 -8.57 -2.81 6.82
CA THR A 26 -9.99 -3.11 7.09
C THR A 26 -10.24 -3.63 8.50
N ASP A 27 -9.23 -4.17 9.19
CA ASP A 27 -9.34 -4.67 10.57
C ASP A 27 -9.86 -3.57 11.53
N PRO A 28 -10.98 -3.79 12.26
CA PRO A 28 -11.51 -2.86 13.25
C PRO A 28 -10.72 -2.85 14.57
N GLY A 29 -9.93 -3.88 14.85
CA GLY A 29 -9.09 -4.00 16.05
C GLY A 29 -7.76 -3.26 15.95
N VAL A 30 -7.34 -2.89 14.74
CA VAL A 30 -6.12 -2.09 14.50
C VAL A 30 -6.44 -0.61 14.66
N ARG A 31 -5.71 0.08 15.54
CA ARG A 31 -5.82 1.53 15.70
C ARG A 31 -5.34 2.23 14.42
N LYS A 32 -6.24 2.94 13.75
CA LYS A 32 -5.95 3.68 12.52
C LYS A 32 -5.65 5.14 12.83
N SER A 33 -4.84 5.78 12.00
CA SER A 33 -4.68 7.23 12.05
C SER A 33 -6.03 7.89 11.71
N PRO A 34 -6.32 9.09 12.26
CA PRO A 34 -7.51 9.86 11.88
C PRO A 34 -7.43 10.42 10.45
N ARG A 35 -6.27 10.30 9.79
CA ARG A 35 -6.02 10.74 8.40
C ARG A 35 -5.86 9.52 7.49
N PRO A 36 -6.95 9.04 6.87
CA PRO A 36 -6.89 7.89 5.97
C PRO A 36 -6.18 8.25 4.66
N LEU A 37 -5.01 7.65 4.40
CA LEU A 37 -4.22 7.90 3.16
C LEU A 37 -4.92 7.42 1.88
N LEU A 38 -5.85 6.48 2.01
CA LEU A 38 -6.56 5.83 0.89
C LEU A 38 -8.06 6.17 0.86
N ALA A 39 -8.54 7.06 1.73
CA ALA A 39 -9.91 7.53 1.58
C ALA A 39 -10.05 8.28 0.25
N PRO A 40 -11.24 8.28 -0.37
CA PRO A 40 -11.52 9.17 -1.49
C PRO A 40 -11.19 10.59 -1.05
N LEU A 41 -10.06 11.12 -1.53
CA LEU A 41 -9.63 12.46 -1.21
C LEU A 41 -10.70 13.40 -1.77
N HIS A 42 -11.50 14.01 -0.90
CA HIS A 42 -12.27 15.19 -1.28
C HIS A 42 -11.26 16.32 -1.53
N LYS A 43 -10.57 16.32 -2.69
CA LYS A 43 -9.47 17.24 -3.06
C LYS A 43 -8.82 17.87 -1.81
N GLU A 44 -8.05 17.09 -1.05
CA GLU A 44 -7.27 17.71 0.01
C GLU A 44 -6.36 18.74 -0.66
N LYS A 45 -6.50 19.99 -0.25
CA LYS A 45 -5.59 21.05 -0.69
C LYS A 45 -4.25 20.68 -0.08
N PHE A 46 -3.37 20.17 -0.92
CA PHE A 46 -1.98 19.96 -0.58
C PHE A 46 -1.42 21.27 -0.02
N VAL A 47 -1.09 21.28 1.27
CA VAL A 47 -0.39 22.38 1.92
C VAL A 47 1.07 21.95 1.97
N GLU A 48 1.81 22.43 0.98
CA GLU A 48 3.25 22.26 0.91
C GLU A 48 3.88 23.31 1.84
N ASP A 49 4.36 22.88 3.01
CA ASP A 49 4.97 23.77 4.00
C ASP A 49 6.47 23.90 3.73
N PHE A 50 6.83 24.85 2.86
CA PHE A 50 8.22 25.19 2.54
C PHE A 50 8.88 26.12 3.55
N SER A 51 8.30 26.31 4.74
CA SER A 51 8.82 27.21 5.77
C SER A 51 10.23 26.86 6.28
N GLY A 52 10.76 25.68 5.93
CA GLY A 52 12.12 25.24 6.25
C GLY A 52 13.18 25.43 5.16
N THR A 53 12.82 25.81 3.93
CA THR A 53 13.80 25.90 2.83
C THR A 53 14.48 27.27 2.86
N LYS A 54 15.52 27.40 3.69
CA LYS A 54 16.36 28.58 3.72
C LYS A 54 17.40 28.51 2.58
N HIS A 55 17.37 29.49 1.68
CA HIS A 55 18.42 29.72 0.67
C HIS A 55 19.75 30.14 1.32
#